data_AF-A0A9D7Y7I8-F1
#
_entry.id   AF-A0A9D7Y7I8-F1
#
_cell.length_a   1.000
_cell.length_b   1.000
_cell.length_c   1.000
_cell.angle_alpha   90.00
_cell.angle_beta   90.00
_cell.angle_gamma   90.00
#
_symmetry.space_group_name_H-M   'P 1'
#
loop_
_entity.id
_entity.type
_entity.pdbx_description
1 polymer ?
#
loop_
_entity_poly.entity_id
_entity_poly.type
_entity_poly.pdbx_seq_one_letter_code
_entity_poly.pdbx_strand_id
1 'polypeptide(L)'
;MPDQPDKTLHSKTRYNRYLWYGVSGIVLLVFIVFVAVSFSDLPGFDDLENPKYDLASVIYDAKGQPYGRYYIEDRVAVTYDDLSEKVKNTLLVTEDERFFSHCGIDLRALARVGLKTLIFRQESAGGGSTITQQLAKLLYKRPDMGGMTFFPRICKLIVVKLKEWVIAVKLEKSYTKEEIMAMYLNKFEFVNGAHGIEAAAQIYFSKNQDSLSISEAATLIGMLKNPSLYNPKRFPDKCKQRRDVVLSLMKDADYIDRSTFEKLVSKDIDMSGFSKNPK
;
A
#
# COMPACT_ATOMS: atom_id res chain seq x y z
N MET A 1 -32.81 -50.44 36.81
CA MET A 1 -33.24 -49.45 35.80
C MET A 1 -32.07 -49.23 34.87
N PRO A 2 -32.17 -49.48 33.55
CA PRO A 2 -31.07 -49.21 32.63
C PRO A 2 -31.04 -47.72 32.30
N ASP A 3 -29.85 -47.14 32.42
CA ASP A 3 -29.53 -45.75 32.14
C ASP A 3 -29.80 -45.43 30.66
N GLN A 4 -30.62 -44.42 30.38
CA GLN A 4 -30.91 -44.00 29.01
C GLN A 4 -29.70 -43.24 28.45
N PRO A 5 -29.16 -43.60 27.27
CA PRO A 5 -28.01 -42.91 26.71
C PRO A 5 -28.35 -41.45 26.40
N ASP A 6 -27.51 -40.54 26.87
CA ASP A 6 -27.64 -39.09 26.73
C ASP A 6 -27.68 -38.68 25.24
N LYS A 7 -28.91 -38.42 24.75
CA LYS A 7 -29.19 -38.03 23.35
C LYS A 7 -28.65 -36.65 22.99
N THR A 8 -28.13 -35.88 23.95
CA THR A 8 -27.66 -34.50 23.72
C THR A 8 -26.26 -34.46 23.10
N LEU A 9 -25.41 -35.47 23.32
CA LEU A 9 -24.06 -35.54 22.75
C LEU A 9 -24.07 -35.86 21.24
N HIS A 10 -25.04 -36.63 20.77
CA HIS A 10 -25.15 -37.03 19.36
C HIS A 10 -25.69 -35.91 18.45
N SER A 11 -26.46 -34.96 18.97
CA SER A 11 -26.97 -33.83 18.19
C SER A 11 -25.89 -32.76 17.97
N LYS A 12 -25.08 -32.47 19.00
CA LYS A 12 -23.95 -31.53 18.93
C LYS A 12 -22.89 -31.98 17.91
N THR A 13 -22.57 -33.27 17.85
CA THR A 13 -21.59 -33.81 16.89
C THR A 13 -22.06 -33.72 15.44
N ARG A 14 -23.34 -33.94 15.14
CA ARG A 14 -23.88 -33.77 13.78
C ARG A 14 -23.92 -32.31 13.33
N TYR A 15 -24.36 -31.40 14.20
CA TYR A 15 -24.37 -29.96 13.90
C TYR A 15 -22.96 -29.46 13.58
N ASN A 16 -21.96 -29.94 14.32
CA ASN A 16 -20.55 -29.60 14.08
C ASN A 16 -20.08 -30.09 12.69
N ARG A 17 -20.48 -31.29 12.24
CA ARG A 17 -20.11 -31.78 10.90
C ARG A 17 -20.74 -30.95 9.76
N TYR A 18 -22.00 -30.56 9.88
CA TYR A 18 -22.64 -29.71 8.87
C TYR A 18 -22.01 -28.32 8.81
N LEU A 19 -21.61 -27.78 9.97
CA LEU A 19 -20.80 -26.56 10.04
C LEU A 19 -19.46 -26.75 9.29
N TRP A 20 -18.73 -27.84 9.55
CA TRP A 20 -17.47 -28.13 8.86
C TRP A 20 -17.63 -28.38 7.37
N TYR A 21 -18.70 -29.02 6.92
CA TYR A 21 -19.02 -29.16 5.49
C TYR A 21 -19.36 -27.82 4.85
N GLY A 22 -20.09 -26.95 5.55
CA GLY A 22 -20.36 -25.59 5.10
C GLY A 22 -19.07 -24.78 4.95
N VAL A 23 -18.19 -24.80 5.96
CA VAL A 23 -16.88 -24.13 5.92
C VAL A 23 -16.02 -24.67 4.79
N SER A 24 -15.91 -25.99 4.66
CA SER A 24 -15.12 -26.64 3.61
C SER A 24 -15.66 -26.33 2.21
N GLY A 25 -16.98 -26.29 2.04
CA GLY A 25 -17.63 -25.90 0.79
C GLY A 25 -17.34 -24.44 0.41
N ILE A 26 -17.35 -23.53 1.39
CA ILE A 26 -16.97 -22.12 1.15
C ILE A 26 -15.49 -22.00 0.77
N VAL A 27 -14.59 -22.70 1.46
CA VAL A 27 -13.16 -22.71 1.12
C VAL A 27 -12.94 -23.25 -0.28
N LEU A 28 -13.61 -24.34 -0.65
CA LEU A 28 -13.52 -24.92 -1.98
C LEU A 28 -14.07 -23.96 -3.06
N LEU A 29 -15.19 -23.28 -2.80
CA LEU A 29 -15.76 -22.28 -3.71
C LEU A 29 -14.78 -21.12 -3.91
N VAL A 30 -14.22 -20.57 -2.83
CA VAL A 30 -13.22 -19.50 -2.89
C VAL A 30 -11.99 -19.96 -3.67
N PHE A 31 -11.54 -21.20 -3.45
CA PHE A 31 -10.44 -21.78 -4.20
C PHE A 31 -10.75 -21.91 -5.70
N ILE A 32 -11.92 -22.44 -6.06
CA ILE A 32 -12.35 -22.57 -7.47
C ILE A 32 -12.43 -21.20 -8.14
N VAL A 33 -13.01 -20.21 -7.46
CA VAL A 33 -13.10 -18.84 -7.98
C VAL A 33 -11.71 -18.22 -8.13
N PHE A 34 -10.81 -18.42 -7.16
CA PHE A 34 -9.44 -17.96 -7.22
C PHE A 34 -8.68 -18.57 -8.42
N VAL A 35 -8.83 -19.88 -8.64
CA VAL A 35 -8.25 -20.58 -9.78
C VAL A 35 -8.83 -20.03 -11.09
N ALA A 36 -10.16 -19.90 -11.19
CA ALA A 36 -10.81 -19.36 -12.39
C ALA A 36 -10.35 -17.92 -12.71
N VAL A 37 -10.24 -17.06 -11.69
CA VAL A 37 -9.73 -15.67 -11.85
C VAL A 37 -8.24 -15.66 -12.23
N SER A 38 -7.45 -16.62 -11.75
CA SER A 38 -6.03 -16.74 -12.10
C SER A 38 -5.81 -17.06 -13.59
N PHE A 39 -6.79 -17.70 -14.24
CA PHE A 39 -6.82 -17.98 -15.68
C PHE A 39 -7.60 -16.94 -16.50
N SER A 40 -8.28 -15.99 -15.86
CA SER A 40 -8.90 -14.86 -16.57
C SER A 40 -7.82 -13.92 -17.10
N ASP A 41 -8.16 -13.08 -18.08
CA ASP A 41 -7.28 -12.03 -18.62
C ASP A 41 -6.78 -11.12 -17.47
N LEU A 42 -5.64 -11.52 -16.92
CA LEU A 42 -4.78 -10.70 -16.09
C LEU A 42 -3.86 -9.98 -17.08
N PRO A 43 -3.63 -8.67 -16.91
CA PRO A 43 -2.64 -7.99 -17.73
C PRO A 43 -1.34 -8.80 -17.70
N GLY A 44 -0.74 -8.99 -18.88
CA GLY A 44 0.52 -9.70 -19.03
C GLY A 44 1.55 -9.07 -18.11
N PHE A 45 2.38 -9.92 -17.49
CA PHE A 45 3.53 -9.46 -16.71
C PHE A 45 4.57 -8.74 -17.57
N ASP A 46 4.40 -8.75 -18.89
CA ASP A 46 5.27 -8.09 -19.87
C ASP A 46 5.41 -6.57 -19.61
N ASP A 47 4.36 -5.90 -19.11
CA ASP A 47 4.42 -4.48 -18.69
C ASP A 47 5.20 -4.27 -17.38
N LEU A 48 5.46 -5.33 -16.60
CA LEU A 48 6.21 -5.32 -15.33
C LEU A 48 7.68 -5.71 -15.52
N GLU A 49 7.95 -6.70 -16.37
CA GLU A 49 9.31 -7.11 -16.73
C GLU A 49 9.96 -6.14 -17.70
N ASN A 50 9.16 -5.50 -18.55
CA ASN A 50 9.62 -4.49 -19.48
C ASN A 50 8.71 -3.26 -19.38
N PRO A 51 8.70 -2.56 -18.23
CA PRO A 51 8.00 -1.30 -18.17
C PRO A 51 8.68 -0.44 -19.22
N LYS A 52 7.93 -0.02 -20.24
CA LYS A 52 8.31 1.11 -21.08
C LYS A 52 8.33 2.32 -20.14
N TYR A 53 9.36 2.41 -19.32
CA TYR A 53 9.70 3.60 -18.61
C TYR A 53 9.96 4.59 -19.73
N ASP A 54 9.16 5.65 -19.80
CA ASP A 54 9.49 6.83 -20.57
C ASP A 54 10.69 7.50 -19.87
N LEU A 55 11.84 6.82 -19.92
CA LEU A 55 13.09 7.24 -19.30
C LEU A 55 13.41 8.63 -19.84
N ALA A 56 13.80 9.52 -18.93
CA ALA A 56 14.19 10.86 -19.30
C ALA A 56 15.36 10.82 -20.29
N SER A 57 15.14 11.36 -21.48
CA SER A 57 16.22 11.65 -22.42
C SER A 57 16.98 12.85 -21.89
N VAL A 58 18.26 12.67 -21.52
CA VAL A 58 19.11 13.76 -21.04
C VAL A 58 19.65 14.52 -22.26
N ILE A 59 19.36 15.81 -22.35
CA ILE A 59 19.88 16.72 -23.36
C ILE A 59 21.21 17.25 -22.85
N TYR A 60 22.29 16.97 -23.58
CA TYR A 60 23.63 17.49 -23.29
C TYR A 60 23.91 18.73 -24.13
N ASP A 61 24.63 19.71 -23.57
CA ASP A 61 25.15 20.85 -24.31
C ASP A 61 26.34 20.45 -25.20
N ALA A 62 26.82 21.39 -26.01
CA ALA A 62 27.96 21.17 -26.91
C ALA A 62 29.29 20.83 -26.18
N LYS A 63 29.34 20.98 -24.84
CA LYS A 63 30.48 20.66 -23.98
C LYS A 63 30.27 19.36 -23.20
N GLY A 64 29.18 18.63 -23.44
CA GLY A 64 28.84 17.38 -22.75
C GLY A 64 28.28 17.58 -21.34
N GLN A 65 27.88 18.79 -20.95
CA GLN A 65 27.20 19.06 -19.68
C GLN A 65 25.68 18.89 -19.84
N PRO A 66 24.98 18.27 -18.88
CA PRO A 66 23.53 18.12 -18.97
C PRO A 66 22.85 19.50 -18.96
N TYR A 67 22.13 19.83 -20.03
CA TYR A 67 21.41 21.11 -20.23
C TYR A 67 19.94 21.01 -19.78
N GLY A 68 19.33 19.84 -19.92
CA GLY A 68 17.94 19.60 -19.54
C GLY A 68 17.55 18.14 -19.77
N ARG A 69 16.32 17.78 -19.40
CA ARG A 69 15.78 16.44 -19.61
C ARG A 69 14.45 16.54 -20.34
N TYR A 70 14.21 15.64 -21.30
CA TYR A 70 12.94 15.49 -21.97
C TYR A 70 12.32 14.15 -21.55
N TYR A 71 11.18 14.23 -20.87
CA TYR A 71 10.46 13.08 -20.33
C TYR A 71 8.95 13.33 -20.41
N ILE A 72 8.18 12.25 -20.48
CA ILE A 72 6.73 12.29 -20.20
C ILE A 72 6.53 12.30 -18.68
N GLU A 73 7.39 11.61 -17.92
CA GLU A 73 7.48 11.64 -16.45
C GLU A 73 8.95 11.58 -15.99
N ASP A 74 9.45 12.54 -15.19
CA ASP A 74 10.85 12.55 -14.70
C ASP A 74 11.02 11.51 -13.60
N ARG A 75 11.37 10.28 -13.98
CA ARG A 75 11.54 9.20 -13.02
C ARG A 75 13.03 8.91 -12.82
N VAL A 76 13.60 9.45 -11.75
CA VAL A 76 14.83 8.91 -11.18
C VAL A 76 14.43 7.69 -10.35
N ALA A 77 14.68 6.49 -10.87
CA ALA A 77 14.36 5.26 -10.15
C ALA A 77 15.32 5.09 -8.97
N VAL A 78 14.78 5.12 -7.75
CA VAL A 78 15.56 4.90 -6.52
C VAL A 78 15.61 3.41 -6.23
N THR A 79 16.80 2.85 -6.07
CA THR A 79 16.94 1.45 -5.65
C THR A 79 16.63 1.29 -4.17
N TYR A 80 16.40 0.06 -3.70
CA TYR A 80 16.14 -0.16 -2.28
C TYR A 80 17.30 0.29 -1.37
N ASP A 81 18.53 0.09 -1.84
CA ASP A 81 19.73 0.45 -1.09
C ASP A 81 19.90 1.96 -0.97
N ASP A 82 19.45 2.71 -1.99
CA ASP A 82 19.49 4.17 -1.98
C ASP A 82 18.40 4.80 -1.10
N LEU A 83 17.29 4.10 -0.83
CA LEU A 83 16.21 4.62 0.01
C LEU A 83 16.72 4.95 1.42
N SER A 84 16.30 6.09 1.99
CA SER A 84 16.62 6.35 3.40
C SER A 84 15.94 5.33 4.31
N GLU A 85 16.65 4.97 5.37
CA GLU A 85 16.10 4.20 6.48
C GLU A 85 14.85 4.85 7.08
N LYS A 86 14.78 6.18 7.10
CA LYS A 86 13.59 6.91 7.57
C LYS A 86 12.37 6.60 6.70
N VAL A 87 12.53 6.62 5.38
CA VAL A 87 11.44 6.29 4.44
C VAL A 87 11.04 4.82 4.57
N LYS A 88 12.02 3.90 4.56
CA LYS A 88 11.79 2.45 4.72
C LYS A 88 11.01 2.13 5.99
N ASN A 89 11.50 2.60 7.14
CA ASN A 89 10.90 2.31 8.44
C ASN A 89 9.52 2.96 8.58
N THR A 90 9.36 4.21 8.12
CA THR A 90 8.06 4.90 8.15
C THR A 90 7.02 4.18 7.30
N LEU A 91 7.41 3.71 6.11
CA LEU A 91 6.53 2.93 5.25
C LEU A 91 6.10 1.62 5.93
N LEU A 92 7.05 0.86 6.49
CA LEU A 92 6.78 -0.42 7.14
C LEU A 92 5.79 -0.26 8.30
N VAL A 93 6.06 0.63 9.26
CA VAL A 93 5.15 0.77 10.43
C VAL A 93 3.78 1.30 10.06
N THR A 94 3.67 2.04 8.95
CA THR A 94 2.41 2.69 8.54
C THR A 94 1.54 1.77 7.70
N GLU A 95 2.13 1.09 6.73
CA GLU A 95 1.40 0.35 5.70
C GLU A 95 1.47 -1.17 5.93
N ASP A 96 2.60 -1.70 6.40
CA ASP A 96 2.82 -3.15 6.46
C ASP A 96 3.98 -3.57 7.39
N GLU A 97 3.73 -3.61 8.70
CA GLU A 97 4.76 -3.88 9.73
C GLU A 97 5.43 -5.26 9.55
N ARG A 98 4.72 -6.22 8.96
CA ARG A 98 5.19 -7.59 8.75
C ARG A 98 5.56 -7.88 7.30
N PHE A 99 5.84 -6.84 6.52
CA PHE A 99 6.12 -6.94 5.09
C PHE A 99 7.11 -8.06 4.75
N PHE A 100 8.21 -8.17 5.50
CA PHE A 100 9.25 -9.19 5.29
C PHE A 100 8.87 -10.61 5.76
N SER A 101 7.77 -10.77 6.50
CA SER A 101 7.37 -12.06 7.10
C SER A 101 6.22 -12.78 6.38
N HIS A 102 5.58 -12.17 5.39
CA HIS A 102 4.47 -12.77 4.65
C HIS A 102 4.76 -12.85 3.14
N CYS A 103 3.99 -13.64 2.39
CA CYS A 103 4.16 -13.80 0.94
C CYS A 103 3.09 -12.99 0.18
N GLY A 104 3.18 -11.66 0.24
CA GLY A 104 2.24 -10.73 -0.42
C GLY A 104 0.86 -10.56 0.20
N ILE A 105 0.35 -11.53 0.96
CA ILE A 105 -0.94 -11.41 1.66
C ILE A 105 -0.73 -11.71 3.14
N ASP A 106 -0.99 -10.72 3.99
CA ASP A 106 -0.93 -10.90 5.43
C ASP A 106 -2.28 -11.39 5.97
N LEU A 107 -2.41 -12.72 6.11
CA LEU A 107 -3.60 -13.36 6.65
C LEU A 107 -3.92 -12.92 8.08
N ARG A 108 -2.92 -12.63 8.92
CA ARG A 108 -3.21 -12.18 10.29
C ARG A 108 -3.68 -10.71 10.31
N ALA A 109 -3.21 -9.88 9.38
CA ALA A 109 -3.73 -8.53 9.20
C ALA A 109 -5.18 -8.56 8.69
N LEU A 110 -5.47 -9.40 7.70
CA LEU A 110 -6.83 -9.59 7.18
C LEU A 110 -7.79 -10.10 8.27
N ALA A 111 -7.39 -11.09 9.06
CA ALA A 111 -8.20 -11.60 10.17
C ALA A 111 -8.45 -10.52 11.24
N ARG A 112 -7.41 -9.77 11.62
CA ARG A 112 -7.51 -8.65 12.58
C ARG A 112 -8.48 -7.57 12.09
N VAL A 113 -8.37 -7.14 10.84
CA VAL A 113 -9.25 -6.12 10.27
C VAL A 113 -10.67 -6.66 10.13
N GLY A 114 -10.85 -7.89 9.62
CA GLY A 114 -12.16 -8.52 9.53
C GLY A 114 -12.87 -8.62 10.88
N LEU A 115 -12.15 -9.03 11.93
CA LEU A 115 -12.68 -9.09 13.29
C LEU A 115 -13.02 -7.70 13.83
N LYS A 116 -12.12 -6.72 13.68
CA LYS A 116 -12.32 -5.37 14.20
C LYS A 116 -13.45 -4.62 13.50
N THR A 117 -13.55 -4.72 12.18
CA THR A 117 -14.60 -4.07 11.39
C THR A 117 -15.96 -4.72 11.63
N LEU A 118 -16.03 -6.06 11.71
CA LEU A 118 -17.31 -6.77 11.89
C LEU A 118 -17.84 -6.69 13.32
N ILE A 119 -16.97 -6.77 14.34
CA ILE A 119 -17.38 -6.82 15.75
C ILE A 119 -17.43 -5.42 16.38
N PHE A 120 -16.44 -4.57 16.12
CA PHE A 120 -16.27 -3.32 16.85
C PHE A 120 -16.68 -2.08 16.05
N ARG A 121 -17.12 -2.22 14.79
CA ARG A 121 -17.48 -1.11 13.87
C ARG A 121 -16.40 -0.01 13.79
N GLN A 122 -15.15 -0.36 14.09
CA GLN A 122 -14.03 0.57 14.02
C GLN A 122 -13.53 0.64 12.58
N GLU A 123 -13.84 1.74 11.89
CA GLU A 123 -13.27 2.04 10.56
C GLU A 123 -11.75 2.36 10.62
N SER A 124 -11.22 2.59 11.82
CA SER A 124 -9.81 2.93 12.09
C SER A 124 -8.91 1.71 12.40
N ALA A 125 -9.33 0.48 12.08
CA ALA A 125 -8.65 -0.77 12.46
C ALA A 125 -7.26 -1.04 11.82
N GLY A 126 -6.66 -0.04 11.16
CA GLY A 126 -5.42 -0.15 10.38
C GLY A 126 -5.66 -0.64 8.95
N GLY A 127 -4.65 -0.51 8.10
CA GLY A 127 -4.68 -1.03 6.73
C GLY A 127 -4.74 -2.56 6.73
N GLY A 128 -5.66 -3.13 5.96
CA GLY A 128 -5.75 -4.59 5.74
C GLY A 128 -5.00 -5.06 4.49
N SER A 129 -4.42 -4.14 3.71
CA SER A 129 -3.68 -4.47 2.48
C SER A 129 -2.18 -4.27 2.68
N THR A 130 -1.38 -5.17 2.11
CA THR A 130 0.08 -5.20 2.18
C THR A 130 0.72 -4.25 1.15
N ILE A 131 2.01 -3.92 1.29
CA ILE A 131 2.75 -3.11 0.30
C ILE A 131 2.67 -3.76 -1.10
N THR A 132 2.83 -5.08 -1.17
CA THR A 132 2.73 -5.85 -2.43
C THR A 132 1.35 -5.72 -3.07
N GLN A 133 0.27 -5.77 -2.28
CA GLN A 133 -1.08 -5.54 -2.80
C GLN A 133 -1.29 -4.10 -3.27
N GLN A 134 -0.67 -3.14 -2.60
CA GLN A 134 -0.73 -1.74 -3.03
C GLN A 134 0.02 -1.53 -4.35
N LEU A 135 1.19 -2.16 -4.53
CA LEU A 135 1.89 -2.19 -5.81
C LEU A 135 1.02 -2.86 -6.89
N ALA A 136 0.45 -4.04 -6.62
CA ALA A 136 -0.46 -4.73 -7.53
C ALA A 136 -1.63 -3.84 -7.97
N LYS A 137 -2.18 -3.04 -7.06
CA LYS A 137 -3.26 -2.08 -7.34
C LYS A 137 -2.81 -0.93 -8.26
N LEU A 138 -1.57 -0.47 -8.16
CA LEU A 138 -1.02 0.57 -9.05
C LEU A 138 -0.73 0.05 -10.46
N LEU A 139 -0.36 -1.22 -10.57
CA LEU A 139 -0.03 -1.89 -11.82
C LEU A 139 -1.29 -2.33 -12.59
N TYR A 140 -2.34 -2.70 -11.86
CA TYR A 140 -3.61 -3.11 -12.45
C TYR A 140 -4.50 -1.91 -12.80
N LYS A 141 -4.79 -1.71 -14.09
CA LYS A 141 -5.77 -0.72 -14.54
C LYS A 141 -7.16 -1.11 -14.03
N ARG A 142 -7.62 -0.43 -12.98
CA ARG A 142 -8.94 -0.68 -12.42
C ARG A 142 -10.03 -0.35 -13.43
N PRO A 143 -11.04 -1.21 -13.58
CA PRO A 143 -12.14 -0.94 -14.49
C PRO A 143 -13.00 0.21 -13.96
N ASP A 144 -13.54 1.02 -14.87
CA ASP A 144 -14.49 2.06 -14.50
C ASP A 144 -15.76 1.43 -13.88
N MET A 145 -16.21 2.04 -12.79
CA MET A 145 -17.36 1.63 -11.97
C MET A 145 -18.35 2.79 -11.79
N GLY A 146 -18.16 3.90 -12.49
CA GLY A 146 -19.11 5.01 -12.55
C GLY A 146 -20.50 4.55 -12.98
N GLY A 147 -21.55 5.07 -12.34
CA GLY A 147 -22.94 4.77 -12.69
C GLY A 147 -23.45 3.37 -12.33
N MET A 148 -22.63 2.48 -11.74
CA MET A 148 -23.10 1.14 -11.31
C MET A 148 -23.94 1.19 -10.02
N THR A 149 -25.00 0.38 -9.98
CA THR A 149 -25.80 0.13 -8.77
C THR A 149 -25.00 -0.68 -7.73
N PHE A 150 -25.46 -0.65 -6.47
CA PHE A 150 -24.73 -1.18 -5.31
C PHE A 150 -24.26 -2.64 -5.51
N PHE A 151 -25.18 -3.55 -5.88
CA PHE A 151 -24.86 -4.98 -5.95
C PHE A 151 -23.83 -5.33 -7.05
N PRO A 152 -23.99 -4.91 -8.32
CA PRO A 152 -22.97 -5.13 -9.35
C PRO A 152 -21.61 -4.54 -9.00
N ARG A 153 -21.59 -3.36 -8.36
CA ARG A 153 -20.35 -2.71 -7.92
C ARG A 153 -19.61 -3.54 -6.88
N ILE A 154 -20.31 -4.12 -5.91
CA ILE A 154 -19.71 -5.01 -4.90
C ILE A 154 -19.12 -6.26 -5.55
N CYS A 155 -19.86 -6.94 -6.43
CA CYS A 155 -19.35 -8.12 -7.14
C CYS A 155 -18.08 -7.80 -7.93
N LYS A 156 -18.07 -6.67 -8.64
CA LYS A 156 -16.90 -6.22 -9.41
C LYS A 156 -15.71 -5.86 -8.52
N LEU A 157 -15.94 -5.23 -7.37
CA LEU A 157 -14.89 -4.95 -6.38
C LEU A 157 -14.25 -6.22 -5.83
N ILE A 158 -15.03 -7.28 -5.58
CA ILE A 158 -14.52 -8.58 -5.15
C ILE A 158 -13.59 -9.17 -6.23
N VAL A 159 -14.02 -9.16 -7.50
CA VAL A 159 -13.19 -9.64 -8.62
C VAL A 159 -11.89 -8.84 -8.73
N VAL A 160 -11.96 -7.51 -8.64
CA VAL A 160 -10.77 -6.65 -8.63
C VAL A 160 -9.83 -7.02 -7.48
N LYS A 161 -10.37 -7.26 -6.27
CA LYS A 161 -9.54 -7.63 -5.11
C LYS A 161 -8.90 -9.01 -5.27
N LEU A 162 -9.58 -9.97 -5.87
CA LEU A 162 -9.00 -11.26 -6.22
C LEU A 162 -7.89 -11.13 -7.26
N LYS A 163 -8.06 -10.28 -8.29
CA LYS A 163 -7.00 -9.98 -9.26
C LYS A 163 -5.78 -9.34 -8.58
N GLU A 164 -5.98 -8.39 -7.66
CA GLU A 164 -4.88 -7.83 -6.85
C GLU A 164 -4.12 -8.89 -6.07
N TRP A 165 -4.81 -9.87 -5.48
CA TRP A 165 -4.17 -10.97 -4.76
C TRP A 165 -3.35 -11.86 -5.67
N VAL A 166 -3.88 -12.22 -6.85
CA VAL A 166 -3.13 -13.03 -7.83
C VAL A 166 -1.87 -12.29 -8.29
N ILE A 167 -1.97 -11.00 -8.59
CA ILE A 167 -0.83 -10.17 -8.99
C ILE A 167 0.19 -10.07 -7.85
N ALA A 168 -0.27 -9.83 -6.61
CA ALA A 168 0.62 -9.77 -5.45
C ALA A 168 1.42 -11.07 -5.26
N VAL A 169 0.76 -12.24 -5.41
CA VAL A 169 1.44 -13.53 -5.32
C VAL A 169 2.45 -13.72 -6.47
N LYS A 170 2.14 -13.25 -7.68
CA LYS A 170 3.08 -13.30 -8.81
C LYS A 170 4.29 -12.37 -8.60
N LEU A 171 4.07 -11.16 -8.07
CA LEU A 171 5.14 -10.21 -7.72
C LEU A 171 6.11 -10.84 -6.72
N GLU A 172 5.59 -11.44 -5.64
CA GLU A 172 6.39 -12.09 -4.59
C GLU A 172 7.16 -13.34 -5.05
N LYS A 173 6.74 -13.94 -6.17
CA LYS A 173 7.48 -15.05 -6.78
C LYS A 173 8.60 -14.58 -7.71
N SER A 174 8.51 -13.35 -8.20
CA SER A 174 9.37 -12.84 -9.27
C SER A 174 10.39 -11.81 -8.77
N TYR A 175 10.10 -11.15 -7.66
CA TYR A 175 10.90 -10.06 -7.08
C TYR A 175 11.13 -10.25 -5.59
N THR A 176 12.24 -9.71 -5.09
CA THR A 176 12.54 -9.65 -3.66
C THR A 176 11.66 -8.62 -2.94
N LYS A 177 11.66 -8.66 -1.61
CA LYS A 177 10.90 -7.72 -0.78
C LYS A 177 11.40 -6.29 -0.97
N GLU A 178 12.71 -6.15 -1.02
CA GLU A 178 13.45 -4.93 -1.24
C GLU A 178 13.04 -4.29 -2.58
N GLU A 179 13.05 -5.09 -3.66
CA GLU A 179 12.62 -4.65 -5.00
C GLU A 179 11.15 -4.23 -5.01
N ILE A 180 10.25 -5.00 -4.38
CA ILE A 180 8.83 -4.67 -4.28
C ILE A 180 8.62 -3.33 -3.57
N MET A 181 9.34 -3.07 -2.48
CA MET A 181 9.25 -1.81 -1.75
C MET A 181 9.71 -0.63 -2.62
N ALA A 182 10.86 -0.76 -3.28
CA ALA A 182 11.40 0.28 -4.17
C ALA A 182 10.46 0.53 -5.36
N MET A 183 9.96 -0.53 -6.01
CA MET A 183 8.99 -0.42 -7.10
C MET A 183 7.71 0.29 -6.65
N TYR A 184 7.19 -0.03 -5.47
CA TYR A 184 6.01 0.63 -4.93
C TYR A 184 6.22 2.14 -4.74
N LEU A 185 7.32 2.53 -4.08
CA LEU A 185 7.63 3.94 -3.83
C LEU A 185 7.98 4.72 -5.09
N ASN A 186 8.58 4.09 -6.09
CA ASN A 186 8.88 4.71 -7.39
C ASN A 186 7.63 4.85 -8.27
N LYS A 187 6.67 3.92 -8.15
CA LYS A 187 5.45 3.91 -9.00
C LYS A 187 4.35 4.83 -8.48
N PHE A 188 4.32 5.11 -7.18
CA PHE A 188 3.24 5.87 -6.56
C PHE A 188 3.22 7.34 -7.03
N GLU A 189 2.05 7.88 -7.37
CA GLU A 189 1.85 9.28 -7.73
C GLU A 189 1.39 10.09 -6.51
N PHE A 190 2.24 11.00 -6.04
CA PHE A 190 1.99 11.88 -4.89
C PHE A 190 1.24 13.17 -5.29
N VAL A 191 0.58 13.19 -6.45
CA VAL A 191 -0.03 14.35 -7.14
C VAL A 191 0.97 15.49 -7.40
N ASN A 192 0.52 16.60 -8.01
CA ASN A 192 1.39 17.72 -8.42
C ASN A 192 2.52 17.34 -9.40
N GLY A 193 2.38 16.23 -10.13
CA GLY A 193 3.42 15.71 -11.01
C GLY A 193 4.56 14.97 -10.28
N ALA A 194 4.41 14.71 -8.97
CA ALA A 194 5.38 13.94 -8.20
C ALA A 194 5.16 12.44 -8.41
N HIS A 195 5.86 11.87 -9.39
CA HIS A 195 5.86 10.44 -9.68
C HIS A 195 7.06 9.79 -8.99
N GLY A 196 6.78 9.02 -7.93
CA GLY A 196 7.81 8.39 -7.12
C GLY A 196 8.26 9.23 -5.93
N ILE A 197 8.91 8.56 -4.96
CA ILE A 197 9.31 9.17 -3.68
C ILE A 197 10.38 10.25 -3.84
N GLU A 198 11.32 10.10 -4.79
CA GLU A 198 12.36 11.09 -5.06
C GLU A 198 11.75 12.39 -5.60
N ALA A 199 10.92 12.28 -6.64
CA ALA A 199 10.21 13.44 -7.18
C ALA A 199 9.31 14.10 -6.12
N ALA A 200 8.68 13.32 -5.26
CA ALA A 200 7.90 13.86 -4.15
C ALA A 200 8.76 14.61 -3.13
N ALA A 201 9.92 14.08 -2.75
CA ALA A 201 10.85 14.77 -1.86
C ALA A 201 11.29 16.13 -2.43
N GLN A 202 11.62 16.16 -3.72
CA GLN A 202 12.05 17.37 -4.41
C GLN A 202 10.91 18.39 -4.56
N ILE A 203 9.72 17.94 -4.98
CA ILE A 203 8.57 18.84 -5.19
C ILE A 203 8.02 19.40 -3.89
N TYR A 204 7.94 18.58 -2.84
CA TYR A 204 7.32 19.00 -1.58
C TYR A 204 8.29 19.72 -0.65
N PHE A 205 9.57 19.35 -0.65
CA PHE A 205 10.53 19.80 0.36
C PHE A 205 11.85 20.33 -0.21
N SER A 206 12.04 20.36 -1.55
CA SER A 206 13.32 20.72 -2.20
C SER A 206 14.50 19.92 -1.64
N LYS A 207 14.29 18.62 -1.44
CA LYS A 207 15.28 17.67 -0.89
C LYS A 207 15.27 16.38 -1.70
N ASN A 208 16.40 15.66 -1.66
CA ASN A 208 16.42 14.26 -2.08
C ASN A 208 15.73 13.39 -1.02
N GLN A 209 15.23 12.22 -1.41
CA GLN A 209 14.52 11.33 -0.48
C GLN A 209 15.41 10.85 0.69
N ASP A 210 16.73 10.79 0.47
CA ASP A 210 17.72 10.37 1.47
C ASP A 210 17.90 11.39 2.61
N SER A 211 17.60 12.66 2.30
CA SER A 211 17.83 13.84 3.13
C SER A 211 16.58 14.28 3.87
N LEU A 212 15.46 13.57 3.71
CA LEU A 212 14.21 13.85 4.40
C LEU A 212 14.40 13.71 5.93
N SER A 213 13.78 14.63 6.66
CA SER A 213 13.55 14.45 8.09
C SER A 213 12.45 13.41 8.32
N ILE A 214 12.37 12.86 9.54
CA ILE A 214 11.32 11.89 9.90
C ILE A 214 9.93 12.50 9.72
N SER A 215 9.75 13.79 10.02
CA SER A 215 8.47 14.49 9.83
C SER A 215 8.08 14.64 8.35
N GLU A 216 9.06 14.84 7.46
CA GLU A 216 8.82 14.96 6.02
C GLU A 216 8.54 13.58 5.41
N ALA A 217 9.30 12.55 5.80
CA ALA A 217 9.01 11.16 5.45
C ALA A 217 7.60 10.74 5.93
N ALA A 218 7.23 11.05 7.18
CA ALA A 218 5.89 10.80 7.72
C ALA A 218 4.79 11.53 6.93
N THR A 219 5.08 12.72 6.42
CA THR A 219 4.16 13.46 5.56
C THR A 219 3.94 12.73 4.24
N LEU A 220 5.02 12.38 3.52
CA LEU A 220 4.92 11.69 2.22
C LEU A 220 4.31 10.30 2.36
N ILE A 221 4.75 9.49 3.33
CA ILE A 221 4.15 8.18 3.59
C ILE A 221 2.68 8.31 4.01
N GLY A 222 2.34 9.33 4.79
CA GLY A 222 0.95 9.63 5.13
C GLY A 222 0.04 9.88 3.92
N MET A 223 0.60 10.46 2.85
CA MET A 223 -0.09 10.70 1.58
C MET A 223 -0.43 9.41 0.82
N LEU A 224 0.28 8.30 1.04
CA LEU A 224 0.03 7.03 0.35
C LEU A 224 -1.42 6.55 0.52
N LYS A 225 -2.03 6.83 1.68
CA LYS A 225 -3.44 6.53 1.95
C LYS A 225 -4.39 7.23 0.97
N ASN A 226 -4.13 8.51 0.68
CA ASN A 226 -4.87 9.32 -0.29
C ASN A 226 -4.11 10.64 -0.57
N PRO A 227 -3.37 10.74 -1.69
CA PRO A 227 -2.48 11.88 -1.92
C PRO A 227 -3.26 13.16 -2.26
N SER A 228 -4.49 13.04 -2.75
CA SER A 228 -5.37 14.18 -3.00
C SER A 228 -5.94 14.78 -1.71
N LEU A 229 -6.32 13.93 -0.74
CA LEU A 229 -6.90 14.35 0.53
C LEU A 229 -5.85 14.83 1.52
N TYR A 230 -4.68 14.18 1.54
CA TYR A 230 -3.59 14.47 2.47
C TYR A 230 -2.48 15.31 1.84
N ASN A 231 -2.82 16.17 0.89
CA ASN A 231 -1.86 17.07 0.26
C ASN A 231 -1.55 18.27 1.19
N PRO A 232 -0.30 18.47 1.65
CA PRO A 232 0.02 19.56 2.57
C PRO A 232 -0.14 20.96 1.95
N LYS A 233 -0.05 21.08 0.62
CA LYS A 233 -0.27 22.35 -0.09
C LYS A 233 -1.75 22.72 -0.18
N ARG A 234 -2.64 21.73 -0.32
CA ARG A 234 -4.09 21.96 -0.51
C ARG A 234 -4.89 21.87 0.79
N PHE A 235 -4.52 20.95 1.68
CA PHE A 235 -5.22 20.63 2.92
C PHE A 235 -4.23 20.46 4.08
N PRO A 236 -3.56 21.55 4.52
CA PRO A 236 -2.49 21.48 5.52
C PRO A 236 -2.93 20.83 6.82
N ASP A 237 -4.12 21.16 7.34
CA ASP A 237 -4.62 20.59 8.61
C ASP A 237 -4.86 19.08 8.51
N LYS A 238 -5.48 18.61 7.42
CA LYS A 238 -5.73 17.18 7.19
C LYS A 238 -4.43 16.41 7.01
N CYS A 239 -3.48 17.01 6.29
CA CYS A 239 -2.17 16.44 6.08
C CYS A 239 -1.40 16.33 7.40
N LYS A 240 -1.40 17.41 8.21
CA LYS A 240 -0.79 17.44 9.55
C LYS A 240 -1.37 16.34 10.45
N GLN A 241 -2.68 16.25 10.55
CA GLN A 241 -3.34 15.18 11.32
C GLN A 241 -2.92 13.79 10.85
N ARG A 242 -2.81 13.57 9.54
CA ARG A 242 -2.36 12.28 9.00
C ARG A 242 -0.89 12.00 9.31
N ARG A 243 -0.01 13.00 9.15
CA ARG A 243 1.40 12.91 9.52
C ARG A 243 1.55 12.57 11.01
N ASP A 244 0.76 13.19 11.88
CA ASP A 244 0.84 12.97 13.32
C ASP A 244 0.41 11.55 13.70
N VAL A 245 -0.56 10.96 12.97
CA VAL A 245 -0.90 9.54 13.09
C VAL A 245 0.31 8.66 12.71
N VAL A 246 1.01 8.99 11.61
CA VAL A 246 2.21 8.26 11.19
C VAL A 246 3.33 8.37 12.22
N LEU A 247 3.57 9.58 12.76
CA LEU A 247 4.53 9.80 13.84
C LEU A 247 4.17 9.02 15.11
N SER A 248 2.87 8.87 15.41
CA SER A 248 2.43 8.04 16.54
C SER A 248 2.79 6.57 16.32
N LEU A 249 2.59 6.05 15.10
CA LEU A 249 2.99 4.68 14.76
C LEU A 249 4.51 4.49 14.86
N MET A 250 5.29 5.47 14.41
CA MET A 250 6.76 5.46 14.56
C MET A 250 7.19 5.45 16.02
N LYS A 251 6.51 6.20 16.88
CA LYS A 251 6.74 6.21 18.34
C LYS A 251 6.36 4.87 18.96
N ASP A 252 5.21 4.31 18.59
CA ASP A 252 4.72 3.04 19.13
C ASP A 252 5.60 1.84 18.70
N ALA A 253 6.35 2.00 17.60
CA ALA A 253 7.36 1.06 17.12
C ALA A 253 8.80 1.44 17.54
N ASP A 254 8.96 2.34 18.52
CA ASP A 254 10.23 2.76 19.11
C ASP A 254 11.27 3.41 18.15
N TYR A 255 10.85 3.86 16.96
CA TYR A 255 11.73 4.59 16.04
C TYR A 255 11.98 6.05 16.46
N ILE A 256 11.08 6.62 17.26
CA ILE A 256 11.24 7.93 17.90
C ILE A 256 10.78 7.86 19.35
N ASP A 257 11.42 8.62 20.23
CA ASP A 257 10.99 8.72 21.62
C ASP A 257 9.79 9.68 21.77
N ARG A 258 9.17 9.64 22.96
CA ARG A 258 8.01 10.48 23.28
C ARG A 258 8.33 11.97 23.17
N SER A 259 9.53 12.38 23.59
CA SER A 259 9.96 13.79 23.52
C SER A 259 10.01 14.28 22.07
N THR A 260 10.61 13.48 21.18
CA THR A 260 10.70 13.78 19.75
C THR A 260 9.31 13.82 19.13
N PHE A 261 8.44 12.85 19.45
CA PHE A 261 7.06 12.85 18.97
C PHE A 261 6.31 14.15 19.33
N GLU A 262 6.31 14.54 20.60
CA GLU A 262 5.63 15.76 21.08
C GLU A 262 6.20 17.03 20.41
N LYS A 263 7.51 17.07 20.20
CA LYS A 263 8.20 18.17 19.48
C LYS A 263 7.85 18.22 18.00
N LEU A 264 7.64 17.08 17.33
CA LEU A 264 7.33 17.04 15.90
C LEU A 264 5.85 17.36 15.63
N VAL A 265 4.93 16.83 16.46
CA VAL A 265 3.48 17.07 16.33
C VAL A 265 3.13 18.54 16.57
N SER A 266 3.82 19.20 17.50
CA SER A 266 3.62 20.63 17.76
C SER A 266 4.01 21.54 16.59
N LYS A 267 4.87 21.07 15.68
CA LYS A 267 5.30 21.82 14.50
C LYS A 267 4.34 21.61 13.33
N ASP A 268 4.09 22.68 12.57
CA ASP A 268 3.43 22.57 11.28
C ASP A 268 4.34 21.93 10.22
N ILE A 269 3.76 21.53 9.10
CA ILE A 269 4.51 21.02 7.96
C ILE A 269 5.13 22.21 7.25
N ASP A 270 6.46 22.29 7.24
CA ASP A 270 7.18 23.32 6.50
C ASP A 270 7.06 23.07 4.99
N MET A 271 6.42 24.01 4.29
CA MET A 271 6.17 23.98 2.85
C MET A 271 6.97 25.06 2.10
N SER A 272 7.96 25.68 2.75
CA SER A 272 8.83 26.69 2.13
C SER A 272 9.61 26.16 0.93
N GLY A 273 9.96 24.87 0.95
CA GLY A 273 10.62 24.15 -0.15
C GLY A 273 9.70 23.64 -1.25
N PHE A 274 8.40 23.98 -1.27
CA PHE A 274 7.50 23.46 -2.30
C PHE A 274 7.75 24.11 -3.67
N SER A 275 8.05 23.30 -4.69
CA SER A 275 8.18 23.74 -6.08
C SER A 275 7.65 22.68 -7.04
N LYS A 276 6.81 23.07 -8.01
CA LYS A 276 6.36 22.15 -9.07
C LYS A 276 7.44 21.83 -10.10
N ASN A 277 8.46 22.70 -10.19
CA ASN A 277 9.62 22.54 -11.06
C ASN A 277 10.87 22.71 -10.19
N PRO A 278 11.24 21.69 -9.39
CA PRO A 278 12.52 21.71 -8.67
C PRO A 278 13.67 21.81 -9.69
N LYS A 279 14.74 22.50 -9.29
CA LYS A 279 15.93 22.72 -10.14
C LYS A 279 16.89 21.54 -10.06
#